data_AF-A0A8C4IAA3-F1
#
_entry.id   AF-A0A8C4IAA3-F1
#
_cell.length_a   1.000
_cell.length_b   1.000
_cell.length_c   1.000
_cell.angle_alpha   90.00
_cell.angle_beta   90.00
_cell.angle_gamma   90.00
#
_symmetry.space_group_name_H-M   'P 1'
#
loop_
_entity.id
_entity.type
_entity.pdbx_description
1 polymer ?
#
loop_
_entity_poly.entity_id
_entity_poly.type
_entity_poly.pdbx_seq_one_letter_code
_entity_poly.pdbx_strand_id
1 'polypeptide(L)'
;MLNCTMKAAVLIQRWYRRYMARLEMRRRYTWNIFQSIEYAGEQDQLQVTLSTGFSVKTQNVTHLTLCPPDLISQLLDPVVDPWLDKETCYNLIAVPESYTGPRLSFPLSVSDTNTLLGAFKEQQTLHARYVLQLLYETKKLLKQMPNIIHLSTSYTKEITICGDLHGRLDDLLLIFYKNGLPSAETPYVFNGDFVDRGKKSVEVVMLLFAYLLLYPDYMHLNRGNHEDHIMNLRYGFTKEVMLKYKTHGREILQLFQDVFSLLPVATVIDGKILIVHGGISDQTDLDFLSTIERHKVSGSKHVLQVPFLDSLSSVPPPSPPQHEREWKQIVDILWSDPKTQEGCSANTFRGGGCYFGPDITQRLLLQHGLQLLIRSHECKQEGYELCHGGQVITIFSASNYYEEGSNRGAYIKVGRELVPRFYQYQVSRTTRKLTLTQRVRAAEGSALRALKEKLFTHRSELMSGFQQIYFFSGCVSVSEWAQVLESVLRLDLPWRTLRPHLACLAPDGSVEYQSCFEDMEPGIPLSQVTPNLAETLFRYRTDIGIIFNIIDKDHSGLISIEEFRHTWRLFSAHLGVDIDDRAIDDLARSIDFNKDGSIDFTEFLEAFRVVHKLDNKDQQLNGKMDGKFS
;
A
#
# COMPACT_ATOMS: atom_id res chain seq x y z
N MET A 1 -46.97 -9.73 -36.53
CA MET A 1 -46.12 -8.72 -35.88
C MET A 1 -45.80 -9.04 -34.43
N LEU A 2 -46.78 -9.24 -33.53
CA LEU A 2 -46.56 -9.49 -32.09
C LEU A 2 -45.55 -10.61 -31.77
N ASN A 3 -45.62 -11.74 -32.50
CA ASN A 3 -44.74 -12.90 -32.30
C ASN A 3 -43.26 -12.61 -32.69
N CYS A 4 -43.03 -11.80 -33.72
CA CYS A 4 -41.68 -11.37 -34.12
C CYS A 4 -41.09 -10.39 -33.08
N THR A 5 -41.91 -9.47 -32.56
CA THR A 5 -41.50 -8.51 -31.53
C THR A 5 -41.13 -9.21 -30.21
N MET A 6 -41.91 -10.21 -29.79
CA MET A 6 -41.57 -11.01 -28.59
C MET A 6 -40.29 -11.83 -28.78
N LYS A 7 -40.08 -12.46 -29.95
CA LYS A 7 -38.84 -13.18 -30.26
C LYS A 7 -37.62 -12.24 -30.26
N ALA A 8 -37.75 -11.05 -30.83
CA ALA A 8 -36.69 -10.04 -30.81
C ALA A 8 -36.37 -9.58 -29.37
N ALA A 9 -37.39 -9.33 -28.54
CA ALA A 9 -37.20 -8.94 -27.14
C ALA A 9 -36.46 -10.03 -26.34
N VAL A 10 -36.80 -11.31 -26.52
CA VAL A 10 -36.11 -12.44 -25.87
C VAL A 10 -34.65 -12.54 -26.33
N LEU A 11 -34.38 -12.35 -27.62
CA LEU A 11 -33.01 -12.34 -28.16
C LEU A 11 -32.19 -11.18 -27.59
N ILE A 12 -32.76 -9.98 -27.51
CA ILE A 12 -32.11 -8.80 -26.92
C ILE A 12 -31.84 -9.05 -25.43
N GLN A 13 -32.80 -9.58 -24.67
CA GLN A 13 -32.60 -9.92 -23.25
C GLN A 13 -31.51 -10.97 -23.07
N ARG A 14 -31.49 -12.02 -23.91
CA ARG A 14 -30.45 -13.07 -23.84
C ARG A 14 -29.08 -12.53 -24.19
N TRP A 15 -28.99 -11.68 -25.21
CA TRP A 15 -27.77 -10.98 -25.59
C TRP A 15 -27.30 -10.06 -24.46
N TYR A 16 -28.19 -9.26 -23.87
CA TYR A 16 -27.90 -8.34 -22.78
C TYR A 16 -27.40 -9.07 -21.54
N ARG A 17 -28.07 -10.16 -21.12
CA ARG A 17 -27.61 -11.00 -19.99
C ARG A 17 -26.22 -11.58 -20.24
N ARG A 18 -25.95 -12.08 -21.46
CA ARG A 18 -24.62 -12.59 -21.84
C ARG A 18 -23.57 -11.48 -21.86
N TYR A 19 -23.93 -10.31 -22.36
CA TYR A 19 -23.07 -9.13 -22.40
C TYR A 19 -22.70 -8.67 -20.99
N MET A 20 -23.70 -8.53 -20.11
CA MET A 20 -23.50 -8.17 -18.71
C MET A 20 -22.68 -9.23 -17.95
N ALA A 21 -22.94 -10.52 -18.18
CA ALA A 21 -22.15 -11.60 -17.57
C ALA A 21 -20.68 -11.56 -18.02
N ARG A 22 -20.41 -11.25 -19.29
CA ARG A 22 -19.04 -11.08 -19.79
C ARG A 22 -18.36 -9.85 -19.18
N LEU A 23 -19.08 -8.73 -19.08
CA LEU A 23 -18.54 -7.52 -18.43
C LEU A 23 -18.23 -7.78 -16.96
N GLU A 24 -19.10 -8.49 -16.25
CA GLU A 24 -18.91 -8.84 -14.84
C GLU A 24 -17.75 -9.83 -14.65
N MET A 25 -17.62 -10.85 -15.51
CA MET A 25 -16.44 -11.72 -15.54
C MET A 25 -15.14 -10.91 -15.73
N ARG A 26 -15.14 -9.93 -16.66
CA ARG A 26 -14.00 -9.04 -16.89
C ARG A 26 -13.64 -8.21 -15.68
N ARG A 27 -14.66 -7.64 -15.05
CA ARG A 27 -14.51 -6.87 -13.81
C ARG A 27 -13.92 -7.72 -12.68
N ARG A 28 -14.37 -8.97 -12.52
CA ARG A 28 -13.89 -9.88 -11.46
C ARG A 28 -12.44 -10.32 -11.64
N TYR A 29 -12.01 -10.77 -12.83
CA TYR A 29 -10.59 -11.13 -12.95
C TYR A 29 -9.68 -9.90 -12.88
N THR A 30 -10.13 -8.73 -13.37
CA THR A 30 -9.39 -7.47 -13.23
C THR A 30 -9.15 -7.16 -11.76
N TRP A 31 -10.20 -7.31 -10.95
CA TRP A 31 -10.11 -7.18 -9.50
C TRP A 31 -9.11 -8.15 -8.88
N ASN A 32 -9.23 -9.45 -9.22
CA ASN A 32 -8.33 -10.47 -8.70
C ASN A 32 -6.87 -10.17 -9.06
N ILE A 33 -6.58 -9.69 -10.28
CA ILE A 33 -5.22 -9.30 -10.68
C ILE A 33 -4.66 -8.22 -9.73
N PHE A 34 -5.41 -7.14 -9.51
CA PHE A 34 -4.96 -6.06 -8.63
C PHE A 34 -4.72 -6.55 -7.20
N GLN A 35 -5.69 -7.28 -6.65
CA GLN A 35 -5.63 -7.79 -5.27
C GLN A 35 -4.47 -8.79 -5.09
N SER A 36 -4.27 -9.73 -6.02
CA SER A 36 -3.17 -10.71 -5.92
C SER A 36 -1.80 -10.04 -6.02
N ILE A 37 -1.63 -9.04 -6.90
CA ILE A 37 -0.36 -8.29 -7.02
C ILE A 37 -0.08 -7.50 -5.73
N GLU A 38 -1.10 -6.87 -5.16
CA GLU A 38 -0.99 -6.11 -3.92
C GLU A 38 -0.60 -7.00 -2.73
N TYR A 39 -1.32 -8.11 -2.53
CA TYR A 39 -1.08 -9.01 -1.39
C TYR A 39 0.30 -9.66 -1.47
N ALA A 40 0.73 -10.07 -2.67
CA ALA A 40 2.08 -10.58 -2.87
C ALA A 40 3.15 -9.54 -2.49
N GLY A 41 2.91 -8.25 -2.78
CA GLY A 41 3.79 -7.17 -2.36
C GLY A 41 3.91 -7.05 -0.83
N GLU A 42 2.79 -7.15 -0.12
CA GLU A 42 2.75 -7.09 1.35
C GLU A 42 3.45 -8.28 2.00
N GLN A 43 3.22 -9.48 1.45
CA GLN A 43 3.86 -10.71 1.91
C GLN A 43 5.37 -10.67 1.76
N ASP A 44 5.88 -10.27 0.59
CA ASP A 44 7.32 -10.15 0.34
C ASP A 44 7.96 -9.24 1.40
N GLN A 45 7.28 -8.14 1.77
CA GLN A 45 7.80 -7.19 2.75
C GLN A 45 7.87 -7.78 4.16
N LEU A 46 6.81 -8.44 4.61
CA LEU A 46 6.79 -9.05 5.95
C LEU A 46 7.78 -10.21 6.05
N GLN A 47 7.93 -11.04 5.00
CA GLN A 47 8.92 -12.11 4.97
C GLN A 47 10.36 -11.61 5.05
N VAL A 48 10.70 -10.55 4.29
CA VAL A 48 12.03 -9.92 4.37
C VAL A 48 12.32 -9.46 5.79
N THR A 49 11.35 -8.80 6.44
CA THR A 49 11.52 -8.25 7.78
C THR A 49 11.61 -9.34 8.87
N LEU A 50 10.94 -10.48 8.69
CA LEU A 50 11.07 -11.65 9.58
C LEU A 50 12.42 -12.37 9.39
N SER A 51 12.91 -12.44 8.15
CA SER A 51 14.15 -13.14 7.81
C SER A 51 15.43 -12.43 8.27
N THR A 52 15.46 -11.09 8.27
CA THR A 52 16.55 -10.30 8.87
C THR A 52 16.71 -10.54 10.37
N GLY A 53 15.62 -10.86 11.05
CA GLY A 53 15.63 -11.06 12.50
C GLY A 53 16.35 -12.28 13.02
N PHE A 54 16.43 -13.31 12.20
CA PHE A 54 16.93 -14.61 12.61
C PHE A 54 18.45 -14.71 12.57
N SER A 55 19.14 -13.81 11.85
CA SER A 55 20.57 -13.96 11.54
C SER A 55 21.53 -13.57 12.69
N VAL A 56 21.02 -13.18 13.86
CA VAL A 56 21.85 -12.68 14.97
C VAL A 56 22.24 -13.74 16.02
N LYS A 57 21.81 -15.02 15.93
CA LYS A 57 22.10 -15.98 17.04
C LYS A 57 22.62 -17.39 16.76
N THR A 58 23.00 -17.77 15.55
CA THR A 58 23.64 -19.09 15.33
C THR A 58 24.87 -19.02 14.44
N GLN A 59 26.04 -18.85 15.06
CA GLN A 59 27.29 -19.30 14.46
C GLN A 59 27.32 -20.85 14.48
N ASN A 60 27.78 -21.43 13.37
CA ASN A 60 28.05 -22.85 13.11
C ASN A 60 26.92 -23.71 12.52
N VAL A 61 26.52 -23.47 11.27
CA VAL A 61 26.30 -24.56 10.28
C VAL A 61 26.69 -24.05 8.88
N THR A 62 27.62 -24.74 8.24
CA THR A 62 28.09 -24.52 6.87
C THR A 62 27.05 -24.96 5.84
N HIS A 63 26.35 -24.02 5.20
CA HIS A 63 25.82 -24.12 3.84
C HIS A 63 25.55 -22.70 3.31
N LEU A 64 26.20 -22.33 2.20
CA LEU A 64 26.27 -20.98 1.64
C LEU A 64 24.97 -20.59 0.90
N THR A 65 24.00 -20.07 1.64
CA THR A 65 22.93 -19.17 1.16
C THR A 65 23.07 -17.89 1.96
N LEU A 66 23.77 -16.89 1.44
CA LEU A 66 24.10 -15.70 2.23
C LEU A 66 23.95 -14.41 1.42
N CYS A 67 22.70 -13.99 1.31
CA CYS A 67 22.36 -12.59 1.54
C CYS A 67 21.57 -12.53 2.86
N PRO A 68 22.04 -11.83 3.90
CA PRO A 68 21.18 -11.29 4.92
C PRO A 68 20.66 -9.91 4.48
N PRO A 69 19.38 -9.59 4.70
CA PRO A 69 18.82 -8.24 4.46
C PRO A 69 19.27 -7.19 5.51
N ASP A 70 20.39 -7.45 6.20
CA ASP A 70 20.98 -6.63 7.27
C ASP A 70 21.54 -5.29 6.78
N LEU A 71 21.83 -5.12 5.48
CA LEU A 71 22.42 -3.87 4.98
C LEU A 71 21.45 -2.69 5.10
N ILE A 72 20.15 -2.89 4.82
CA ILE A 72 19.12 -1.83 4.89
C ILE A 72 18.80 -1.49 6.36
N SER A 73 18.76 -2.50 7.23
CA SER A 73 18.51 -2.31 8.67
C SER A 73 19.68 -1.65 9.40
N GLN A 74 20.93 -2.02 9.06
CA GLN A 74 22.13 -1.44 9.70
C GLN A 74 22.52 -0.07 9.10
N LEU A 75 22.12 0.23 7.87
CA LEU A 75 22.36 1.56 7.25
C LEU A 75 21.29 2.60 7.59
N LEU A 76 20.09 2.15 8.00
CA LEU A 76 19.00 3.00 8.50
C LEU A 76 18.84 2.90 10.02
N ASP A 77 19.68 2.11 10.70
CA ASP A 77 19.82 2.21 12.14
C ASP A 77 20.10 3.68 12.45
N PRO A 78 19.32 4.33 13.32
CA PRO A 78 19.59 5.70 13.67
C PRO A 78 21.01 5.70 14.26
N VAL A 79 21.96 6.29 13.53
CA VAL A 79 23.02 7.03 14.22
C VAL A 79 22.24 7.89 15.17
N VAL A 80 22.33 7.57 16.47
CA VAL A 80 21.73 8.34 17.54
C VAL A 80 22.44 9.68 17.47
N ASP A 81 21.94 10.54 16.59
CA ASP A 81 22.41 11.89 16.49
C ASP A 81 21.87 12.56 17.76
N PRO A 82 22.72 13.07 18.66
CA PRO A 82 22.32 13.55 19.99
C PRO A 82 21.36 14.75 19.99
N TRP A 83 20.79 15.11 18.84
CA TRP A 83 19.94 16.27 18.62
C TRP A 83 18.45 16.02 18.87
N LEU A 84 18.01 14.77 19.06
CA LEU A 84 16.59 14.41 19.11
C LEU A 84 15.97 14.34 20.52
N ASP A 85 16.57 15.02 21.52
CA ASP A 85 16.01 15.12 22.88
C ASP A 85 15.72 16.57 23.31
N LYS A 86 15.75 17.53 22.38
CA LYS A 86 15.33 18.91 22.66
C LYS A 86 13.91 19.14 22.15
N GLU A 87 12.96 19.12 23.08
CA GLU A 87 11.63 19.68 22.86
C GLU A 87 11.81 21.05 22.17
N THR A 88 11.29 21.19 20.94
CA THR A 88 11.27 22.41 20.12
C THR A 88 12.44 22.74 19.15
N CYS A 89 13.18 21.77 18.62
CA CYS A 89 14.13 22.03 17.51
C CYS A 89 13.49 22.71 16.28
N TYR A 90 12.20 22.50 16.02
CA TYR A 90 11.47 23.19 14.94
C TYR A 90 11.44 24.72 15.12
N ASN A 91 11.63 25.26 16.33
CA ASN A 91 11.68 26.70 16.57
C ASN A 91 12.90 27.37 15.91
N LEU A 92 13.97 26.60 15.66
CA LEU A 92 15.19 27.07 15.00
C LEU A 92 15.04 27.15 13.48
N ILE A 93 14.01 26.51 12.91
CA ILE A 93 13.75 26.54 11.47
C ILE A 93 13.11 27.88 11.13
N ALA A 94 13.87 28.74 10.44
CA ALA A 94 13.38 30.02 9.94
C ALA A 94 12.35 29.80 8.82
N VAL A 95 11.25 30.56 8.84
CA VAL A 95 10.27 30.58 7.75
C VAL A 95 10.58 31.78 6.88
N PRO A 96 10.98 31.61 5.61
CA PRO A 96 11.26 32.73 4.72
C PRO A 96 10.08 33.69 4.59
N GLU A 97 10.36 34.98 4.38
CA GLU A 97 9.30 35.97 4.08
C GLU A 97 8.59 35.68 2.76
N SER A 98 9.29 35.04 1.82
CA SER A 98 8.74 34.58 0.54
C SER A 98 7.73 33.44 0.68
N TYR A 99 7.64 32.78 1.84
CA TYR A 99 6.65 31.72 2.06
C TYR A 99 5.25 32.31 2.24
N THR A 100 4.39 32.03 1.27
CA THR A 100 2.99 32.49 1.18
C THR A 100 1.97 31.47 1.68
N GLY A 101 2.42 30.27 2.09
CA GLY A 101 1.52 29.22 2.56
C GLY A 101 1.01 29.44 3.98
N PRO A 102 0.20 28.49 4.51
CA PRO A 102 -0.40 28.59 5.83
C PRO A 102 0.67 28.69 6.92
N ARG A 103 0.43 29.60 7.88
CA ARG A 103 1.22 29.79 9.10
C ARG A 103 0.35 29.41 10.29
N LEU A 104 0.64 28.26 10.89
CA LEU A 104 -0.19 27.71 11.96
C LEU A 104 0.21 28.29 13.32
N SER A 105 -0.80 28.55 14.15
CA SER A 105 -0.63 28.88 15.56
C SER A 105 -1.15 27.75 16.46
N PHE A 106 -0.51 27.54 17.61
CA PHE A 106 -0.87 26.47 18.55
C PHE A 106 -1.19 27.06 19.92
N PRO A 107 -2.29 26.65 20.60
CA PRO A 107 -3.26 25.63 20.17
C PRO A 107 -4.02 26.02 18.90
N LEU A 108 -4.32 25.03 18.06
CA LEU A 108 -4.93 25.26 16.74
C LEU A 108 -6.31 25.89 16.87
N SER A 109 -6.60 26.88 16.03
CA SER A 109 -7.93 27.45 15.87
C SER A 109 -8.67 26.90 14.65
N VAL A 110 -9.98 27.15 14.59
CA VAL A 110 -10.80 26.88 13.39
C VAL A 110 -10.27 27.66 12.17
N SER A 111 -9.70 28.85 12.39
CA SER A 111 -9.10 29.64 11.31
C SER A 111 -7.84 28.97 10.76
N ASP A 112 -6.98 28.42 11.62
CA ASP A 112 -5.77 27.71 11.20
C ASP A 112 -6.11 26.49 10.34
N THR A 113 -7.08 25.68 10.80
CA THR A 113 -7.51 24.47 10.08
C THR A 113 -8.21 24.80 8.75
N ASN A 114 -9.02 25.86 8.70
CA ASN A 114 -9.62 26.33 7.44
C ASN A 114 -8.56 26.85 6.45
N THR A 115 -7.54 27.55 6.94
CA THR A 115 -6.43 28.04 6.11
C THR A 115 -5.62 26.86 5.57
N LEU A 116 -5.34 25.85 6.40
CA LEU A 116 -4.66 24.63 5.99
C LEU A 116 -5.47 23.84 4.94
N LEU A 117 -6.78 23.69 5.17
CA LEU A 117 -7.69 23.04 4.24
C LEU A 117 -7.75 23.76 2.89
N GLY A 118 -7.80 25.10 2.90
CA GLY A 118 -7.75 25.93 1.70
C GLY A 118 -6.43 25.76 0.94
N ALA A 119 -5.30 25.85 1.64
CA ALA A 119 -3.98 25.69 1.08
C ALA A 119 -3.79 24.33 0.38
N PHE A 120 -4.25 23.24 0.99
CA PHE A 120 -4.15 21.89 0.39
C PHE A 120 -5.09 21.68 -0.80
N LYS A 121 -6.26 22.34 -0.83
CA LYS A 121 -7.11 22.38 -2.04
C LYS A 121 -6.40 23.06 -3.21
N GLU A 122 -5.60 24.08 -2.92
CA GLU A 122 -4.77 24.79 -3.90
C GLU A 122 -3.40 24.12 -4.15
N GLN A 123 -3.18 22.91 -3.61
CA GLN A 123 -1.95 22.14 -3.74
C GLN A 123 -0.70 22.86 -3.19
N GLN A 124 -0.87 23.76 -2.23
CA GLN A 124 0.24 24.38 -1.52
C GLN A 124 0.85 23.42 -0.50
N THR A 125 2.17 23.46 -0.36
CA THR A 125 2.90 22.66 0.64
C THR A 125 3.03 23.42 1.95
N LEU A 126 2.65 22.81 3.07
CA LEU A 126 2.85 23.37 4.41
C LEU A 126 4.35 23.38 4.75
N HIS A 127 4.89 24.50 5.23
CA HIS A 127 6.31 24.61 5.60
C HIS A 127 6.74 23.57 6.66
N ALA A 128 7.97 23.03 6.53
CA ALA A 128 8.52 21.99 7.40
C ALA A 128 8.44 22.32 8.91
N ARG A 129 8.69 23.58 9.27
CA ARG A 129 8.51 24.08 10.65
C ARG A 129 7.14 23.72 11.23
N TYR A 130 6.07 24.00 10.49
CA TYR A 130 4.70 23.80 10.96
C TYR A 130 4.30 22.32 10.92
N VAL A 131 4.87 21.54 9.99
CA VAL A 131 4.71 20.07 9.97
C VAL A 131 5.28 19.45 11.24
N LEU A 132 6.54 19.76 11.57
CA LEU A 132 7.19 19.26 12.77
C LEU A 132 6.46 19.70 14.04
N GLN A 133 6.00 20.95 14.08
CA GLN A 133 5.21 21.46 15.21
C GLN A 133 3.87 20.71 15.36
N LEU A 134 3.13 20.49 14.26
CA LEU A 134 1.88 19.74 14.26
C LEU A 134 2.07 18.31 14.78
N LEU A 135 3.10 17.63 14.27
CA LEU A 135 3.45 16.27 14.68
C LEU A 135 3.85 16.19 16.15
N TYR A 136 4.59 17.19 16.64
CA TYR A 136 4.99 17.26 18.05
C TYR A 136 3.78 17.37 18.99
N GLU A 137 2.86 18.29 18.71
CA GLU A 137 1.64 18.44 19.50
C GLU A 137 0.75 17.19 19.40
N THR A 138 0.67 16.57 18.22
CA THR A 138 -0.04 15.31 18.01
C THR A 138 0.56 14.19 18.86
N LYS A 139 1.90 14.06 18.87
CA LYS A 139 2.62 13.09 19.72
C LYS A 139 2.27 13.26 21.19
N LYS A 140 2.22 14.51 21.68
CA LYS A 140 1.89 14.84 23.06
C LYS A 140 0.46 14.41 23.43
N LEU A 141 -0.52 14.69 22.55
CA LEU A 141 -1.90 14.27 22.74
C LEU A 141 -2.04 12.74 22.71
N LEU A 142 -1.51 12.08 21.68
CA LEU A 142 -1.63 10.63 21.51
C LEU A 142 -0.97 9.84 22.64
N LYS A 143 0.12 10.33 23.25
CA LYS A 143 0.72 9.70 24.45
C LYS A 143 -0.25 9.54 25.61
N GLN A 144 -1.24 10.41 25.73
CA GLN A 144 -2.21 10.41 26.82
C GLN A 144 -3.45 9.56 26.52
N MET A 145 -3.65 9.16 25.25
CA MET A 145 -4.82 8.39 24.83
C MET A 145 -4.73 6.91 25.25
N PRO A 146 -5.87 6.22 25.43
CA PRO A 146 -5.88 4.76 25.62
C PRO A 146 -5.64 4.02 24.30
N ASN A 147 -5.36 2.71 24.37
CA ASN A 147 -5.27 1.86 23.18
C ASN A 147 -6.64 1.63 22.52
N ILE A 148 -7.69 1.58 23.35
CA ILE A 148 -9.08 1.41 22.92
C ILE A 148 -9.86 2.67 23.30
N ILE A 149 -10.35 3.39 22.30
CA ILE A 149 -11.20 4.57 22.53
C ILE A 149 -12.64 4.10 22.75
N HIS A 150 -13.31 4.64 23.76
CA HIS A 150 -14.72 4.37 24.02
C HIS A 150 -15.57 5.60 23.69
N LEU A 151 -16.53 5.45 22.79
CA LEU A 151 -17.42 6.51 22.33
C LEU A 151 -18.87 6.18 22.67
N SER A 152 -19.70 7.21 22.80
CA SER A 152 -21.15 7.04 22.98
C SER A 152 -21.98 7.93 22.08
N THR A 153 -22.97 7.34 21.42
CA THR A 153 -23.98 8.05 20.62
C THR A 153 -25.07 8.71 21.48
N SER A 154 -24.99 8.58 22.81
CA SER A 154 -25.88 9.29 23.73
C SER A 154 -25.65 10.81 23.66
N TYR A 155 -24.39 11.23 23.60
CA TYR A 155 -24.00 12.64 23.55
C TYR A 155 -23.90 13.16 22.12
N THR A 156 -23.42 12.29 21.22
CA THR A 156 -23.26 12.59 19.79
C THR A 156 -24.43 11.97 19.02
N LYS A 157 -25.27 12.78 18.36
CA LYS A 157 -26.48 12.24 17.68
C LYS A 157 -26.15 11.11 16.71
N GLU A 158 -25.00 11.21 16.05
CA GLU A 158 -24.53 10.29 15.02
C GLU A 158 -23.00 10.34 14.95
N ILE A 159 -22.34 9.20 14.76
CA ILE A 159 -20.88 9.09 14.55
C ILE A 159 -20.61 8.62 13.13
N THR A 160 -19.68 9.28 12.44
CA THR A 160 -19.24 8.89 11.09
C THR A 160 -17.98 8.03 11.16
N ILE A 161 -17.96 6.90 10.47
CA ILE A 161 -16.84 5.97 10.43
C ILE A 161 -16.34 5.87 8.99
N CYS A 162 -15.07 6.19 8.78
CA CYS A 162 -14.36 6.10 7.50
C CYS A 162 -13.31 5.00 7.59
N GLY A 163 -13.21 4.16 6.55
CA GLY A 163 -12.06 3.27 6.35
C GLY A 163 -10.91 3.98 5.63
N ASP A 164 -10.06 3.19 4.99
CA ASP A 164 -8.78 3.57 4.39
C ASP A 164 -8.91 4.74 3.41
N LEU A 165 -7.92 5.64 3.42
CA LEU A 165 -7.85 6.79 2.52
C LEU A 165 -6.63 6.73 1.59
N HIS A 166 -5.53 6.10 2.00
CA HIS A 166 -4.32 5.92 1.18
C HIS A 166 -3.92 7.15 0.36
N GLY A 167 -3.75 8.30 1.04
CA GLY A 167 -3.35 9.55 0.41
C GLY A 167 -4.30 10.08 -0.68
N ARG A 168 -5.58 9.70 -0.65
CA ARG A 168 -6.63 10.24 -1.54
C ARG A 168 -7.27 11.48 -0.93
N LEU A 169 -6.57 12.62 -1.05
CA LEU A 169 -7.06 13.90 -0.55
C LEU A 169 -8.44 14.29 -1.12
N ASP A 170 -8.69 14.05 -2.40
CA ASP A 170 -9.97 14.40 -3.02
C ASP A 170 -11.15 13.63 -2.39
N ASP A 171 -10.95 12.38 -1.99
CA ASP A 171 -11.96 11.56 -1.30
C ASP A 171 -12.25 12.14 0.09
N LEU A 172 -11.20 12.48 0.86
CA LEU A 172 -11.33 13.13 2.16
C LEU A 172 -12.10 14.46 2.05
N LEU A 173 -11.73 15.30 1.09
CA LEU A 173 -12.39 16.58 0.84
C LEU A 173 -13.87 16.40 0.45
N LEU A 174 -14.18 15.36 -0.34
CA LEU A 174 -15.56 15.05 -0.71
C LEU A 174 -16.37 14.56 0.50
N ILE A 175 -15.79 13.73 1.37
CA ILE A 175 -16.43 13.32 2.64
C ILE A 175 -16.77 14.57 3.44
N PHE A 176 -15.79 15.44 3.70
CA PHE A 176 -16.00 16.67 4.46
C PHE A 176 -17.04 17.60 3.82
N TYR A 177 -17.06 17.71 2.50
CA TYR A 177 -18.05 18.51 1.78
C TYR A 177 -19.47 17.94 1.91
N LYS A 178 -19.63 16.61 1.80
CA LYS A 178 -20.95 15.95 1.83
C LYS A 178 -21.49 15.73 3.22
N ASN A 179 -20.61 15.46 4.17
CA ASN A 179 -20.95 15.00 5.50
C ASN A 179 -20.74 16.07 6.59
N GLY A 180 -20.04 17.15 6.26
CA GLY A 180 -19.65 18.21 7.18
C GLY A 180 -18.22 18.03 7.67
N LEU A 181 -17.55 19.15 7.98
CA LEU A 181 -16.23 19.13 8.63
C LEU A 181 -16.33 18.52 10.03
N PRO A 182 -15.25 17.98 10.61
CA PRO A 182 -15.26 17.49 11.98
C PRO A 182 -15.68 18.60 12.96
N SER A 183 -16.59 18.27 13.87
CA SER A 183 -17.11 19.17 14.92
C SER A 183 -17.83 18.35 15.99
N ALA A 184 -18.36 19.01 17.03
CA ALA A 184 -19.18 18.35 18.05
C ALA A 184 -20.46 17.72 17.47
N GLU A 185 -21.01 18.31 16.41
CA GLU A 185 -22.19 17.82 15.70
C GLU A 185 -21.88 16.70 14.70
N THR A 186 -20.63 16.59 14.26
CA THR A 186 -20.17 15.69 13.20
C THR A 186 -18.88 14.99 13.62
N PRO A 187 -18.93 14.07 14.60
CA PRO A 187 -17.76 13.31 15.01
C PRO A 187 -17.38 12.24 13.98
N TYR A 188 -16.08 11.97 13.92
CA TYR A 188 -15.47 11.03 12.98
C TYR A 188 -14.57 10.01 13.68
N VAL A 189 -14.60 8.79 13.15
CA VAL A 189 -13.59 7.74 13.36
C VAL A 189 -12.98 7.43 12.00
N PHE A 190 -11.68 7.68 11.82
CA PHE A 190 -10.93 7.21 10.66
C PHE A 190 -10.13 5.97 11.06
N ASN A 191 -10.40 4.86 10.39
CA ASN A 191 -9.99 3.54 10.82
C ASN A 191 -8.75 3.02 10.07
N GLY A 192 -7.62 3.70 10.27
CA GLY A 192 -6.30 3.36 9.72
C GLY A 192 -6.11 3.67 8.23
N ASP A 193 -4.87 3.47 7.78
CA ASP A 193 -4.43 3.56 6.39
C ASP A 193 -4.71 4.91 5.74
N PHE A 194 -4.15 5.95 6.37
CA PHE A 194 -4.25 7.33 5.93
C PHE A 194 -3.26 7.62 4.80
N VAL A 195 -2.10 6.97 4.85
CA VAL A 195 -0.93 7.23 4.00
C VAL A 195 -0.66 6.07 3.03
N ASP A 196 0.41 6.22 2.24
CA ASP A 196 0.85 5.28 1.20
C ASP A 196 -0.10 5.17 0.00
N ARG A 197 0.44 4.62 -1.11
CA ARG A 197 -0.21 4.37 -2.40
C ARG A 197 -0.62 5.62 -3.16
N GLY A 198 -1.39 6.51 -2.54
CA GLY A 198 -1.78 7.82 -3.07
C GLY A 198 -0.64 8.83 -3.03
N LYS A 199 -0.82 9.93 -3.76
CA LYS A 199 0.21 10.97 -3.96
C LYS A 199 0.07 12.16 -2.99
N LYS A 200 -0.95 12.14 -2.13
CA LYS A 200 -1.33 13.24 -1.24
C LYS A 200 -1.47 12.77 0.21
N SER A 201 -0.62 11.83 0.60
CA SER A 201 -0.60 11.22 1.93
C SER A 201 -0.28 12.24 3.01
N VAL A 202 0.69 13.13 2.76
CA VAL A 202 1.08 14.19 3.70
C VAL A 202 -0.11 15.11 3.96
N GLU A 203 -0.81 15.58 2.93
CA GLU A 203 -1.95 16.49 3.11
C GLU A 203 -3.10 15.81 3.87
N VAL A 204 -3.39 14.53 3.57
CA VAL A 204 -4.41 13.75 4.27
C VAL A 204 -4.07 13.65 5.76
N VAL A 205 -2.90 13.11 6.10
CA VAL A 205 -2.56 12.87 7.51
C VAL A 205 -2.39 14.16 8.30
N MET A 206 -1.88 15.24 7.69
CA MET A 206 -1.79 16.56 8.33
C MET A 206 -3.19 17.14 8.63
N LEU A 207 -4.17 16.98 7.73
CA LEU A 207 -5.54 17.41 8.01
C LEU A 207 -6.17 16.59 9.13
N LEU A 208 -5.99 15.28 9.13
CA LEU A 208 -6.51 14.40 10.17
C LEU A 208 -5.94 14.77 11.55
N PHE A 209 -4.63 15.00 11.64
CA PHE A 209 -3.98 15.44 12.88
C PHE A 209 -4.39 16.85 13.31
N ALA A 210 -4.56 17.79 12.37
CA ALA A 210 -5.04 19.12 12.68
C ALA A 210 -6.46 19.10 13.27
N TYR A 211 -7.37 18.28 12.72
CA TYR A 211 -8.71 18.11 13.27
C TYR A 211 -8.72 17.31 14.58
N LEU A 212 -7.81 16.35 14.76
CA LEU A 212 -7.62 15.63 16.03
C LEU A 212 -7.21 16.60 17.15
N LEU A 213 -6.28 17.50 16.87
CA LEU A 213 -5.83 18.51 17.84
C LEU A 213 -6.89 19.58 18.10
N LEU A 214 -7.70 19.95 17.10
CA LEU A 214 -8.77 20.92 17.24
C LEU A 214 -9.99 20.36 17.99
N TYR A 215 -10.33 19.08 17.75
CA TYR A 215 -11.51 18.40 18.29
C TYR A 215 -11.16 17.02 18.87
N PRO A 216 -10.35 16.94 19.94
CA PRO A 216 -9.85 15.66 20.47
C PRO A 216 -10.96 14.71 20.97
N ASP A 217 -12.12 15.24 21.36
CA ASP A 217 -13.28 14.46 21.81
C ASP A 217 -14.21 14.00 20.67
N TYR A 218 -14.00 14.49 19.44
CA TYR A 218 -14.91 14.25 18.31
C TYR A 218 -14.20 13.76 17.03
N MET A 219 -12.87 13.79 16.99
CA MET A 219 -12.06 13.29 15.88
C MET A 219 -11.17 12.17 16.41
N HIS A 220 -11.38 10.95 15.92
CA HIS A 220 -10.68 9.76 16.40
C HIS A 220 -9.98 9.04 15.24
N LEU A 221 -8.74 8.62 15.49
CA LEU A 221 -7.89 7.95 14.51
C LEU A 221 -7.45 6.61 15.09
N ASN A 222 -7.83 5.51 14.46
CA ASN A 222 -7.22 4.21 14.74
C ASN A 222 -6.00 4.01 13.83
N ARG A 223 -5.01 3.26 14.30
CA ARG A 223 -3.84 2.84 13.54
C ARG A 223 -4.23 1.81 12.49
N GLY A 224 -3.73 1.94 11.28
CA GLY A 224 -3.72 0.90 10.25
C GLY A 224 -2.36 0.25 10.09
N ASN A 225 -2.25 -0.73 9.20
CA ASN A 225 -0.97 -1.39 8.95
C ASN A 225 0.00 -0.49 8.17
N HIS A 226 -0.51 0.48 7.40
CA HIS A 226 0.30 1.48 6.70
C HIS A 226 0.81 2.62 7.59
N GLU A 227 0.34 2.75 8.83
CA GLU A 227 0.99 3.60 9.83
C GLU A 227 2.17 2.86 10.49
N ASP A 228 3.07 2.36 9.65
CA ASP A 228 4.30 1.67 10.01
C ASP A 228 5.43 2.02 9.03
N HIS A 229 6.63 2.25 9.58
CA HIS A 229 7.78 2.71 8.79
C HIS A 229 8.15 1.72 7.67
N ILE A 230 7.99 0.42 7.90
CA ILE A 230 8.34 -0.61 6.92
C ILE A 230 7.40 -0.54 5.71
N MET A 231 6.10 -0.29 5.95
CA MET A 231 5.14 -0.08 4.87
C MET A 231 5.44 1.23 4.12
N ASN A 232 5.71 2.31 4.87
CA ASN A 232 5.96 3.63 4.30
C ASN A 232 7.16 3.70 3.36
N LEU A 233 8.21 2.91 3.64
CA LEU A 233 9.39 2.79 2.80
C LEU A 233 9.05 2.27 1.40
N ARG A 234 8.17 1.27 1.32
CA ARG A 234 7.85 0.56 0.07
C ARG A 234 6.70 1.21 -0.70
N TYR A 235 5.68 1.70 0.01
CA TYR A 235 4.40 2.07 -0.60
C TYR A 235 4.23 3.58 -0.85
N GLY A 236 5.28 4.36 -0.63
CA GLY A 236 5.44 5.68 -1.22
C GLY A 236 5.35 6.86 -0.26
N PHE A 237 4.92 6.68 0.99
CA PHE A 237 4.87 7.77 1.96
C PHE A 237 6.25 8.36 2.26
N THR A 238 7.26 7.51 2.46
CA THR A 238 8.65 7.97 2.63
C THR A 238 9.12 8.79 1.44
N LYS A 239 8.84 8.31 0.22
CA LYS A 239 9.15 9.02 -1.03
C LYS A 239 8.45 10.38 -1.09
N GLU A 240 7.18 10.43 -0.75
CA GLU A 240 6.39 11.67 -0.77
C GLU A 240 6.95 12.73 0.19
N VAL A 241 7.30 12.33 1.42
CA VAL A 241 7.87 13.24 2.43
C VAL A 241 9.23 13.76 1.99
N MET A 242 10.13 12.88 1.53
CA MET A 242 11.48 13.29 1.09
C MET A 242 11.44 14.25 -0.11
N LEU A 243 10.52 14.01 -1.06
CA LEU A 243 10.33 14.91 -2.21
C LEU A 243 9.80 16.28 -1.82
N LYS A 244 8.85 16.34 -0.87
CA LYS A 244 8.24 17.60 -0.42
C LYS A 244 9.13 18.39 0.55
N TYR A 245 9.96 17.69 1.33
CA TYR A 245 10.73 18.26 2.43
C TYR A 245 12.21 17.87 2.35
N LYS A 246 12.89 18.26 1.28
CA LYS A 246 14.29 17.87 1.00
C LYS A 246 15.22 17.98 2.23
N THR A 247 15.22 19.14 2.90
CA THR A 247 16.13 19.42 4.01
C THR A 247 15.73 18.78 5.34
N HIS A 248 14.43 18.61 5.59
CA HIS A 248 13.89 18.18 6.90
C HIS A 248 13.09 16.87 6.83
N GLY A 249 13.20 16.15 5.72
CA GLY A 249 12.34 15.00 5.42
C GLY A 249 12.58 13.84 6.38
N ARG A 250 13.83 13.63 6.79
CA ARG A 250 14.20 12.56 7.73
C ARG A 250 13.65 12.82 9.12
N GLU A 251 13.79 14.04 9.63
CA GLU A 251 13.27 14.43 10.95
C GLU A 251 11.74 14.33 10.97
N ILE A 252 11.09 14.72 9.87
CA ILE A 252 9.64 14.57 9.70
C ILE A 252 9.25 13.08 9.70
N LEU A 253 9.96 12.22 8.97
CA LEU A 253 9.69 10.78 8.93
C LEU A 253 9.88 10.09 10.28
N GLN A 254 10.97 10.41 10.98
CA GLN A 254 11.23 9.88 12.32
C GLN A 254 10.10 10.26 13.28
N LEU A 255 9.65 11.53 13.22
CA LEU A 255 8.56 11.98 14.07
C LEU A 255 7.21 11.39 13.67
N PHE A 256 6.96 11.16 12.38
CA PHE A 256 5.79 10.39 11.92
C PHE A 256 5.79 8.97 12.47
N GLN A 257 6.93 8.26 12.41
CA GLN A 257 7.06 6.91 12.96
C GLN A 257 6.71 6.89 14.46
N ASP A 258 7.25 7.85 15.22
CA ASP A 258 6.91 7.99 16.64
C ASP A 258 5.42 8.25 16.85
N VAL A 259 4.81 9.15 16.08
CA VAL A 259 3.39 9.51 16.17
C VAL A 259 2.49 8.31 15.81
N PHE A 260 2.81 7.61 14.72
CA PHE A 260 2.08 6.44 14.25
C PHE A 260 2.10 5.29 15.27
N SER A 261 3.23 5.08 15.97
CA SER A 261 3.29 4.09 17.05
C SER A 261 2.37 4.36 18.23
N LEU A 262 1.94 5.61 18.39
CA LEU A 262 1.09 6.07 19.50
C LEU A 262 -0.40 6.11 19.15
N LEU A 263 -0.76 5.83 17.89
CA LEU A 263 -2.17 5.79 17.50
C LEU A 263 -2.92 4.67 18.26
N PRO A 264 -4.14 4.93 18.74
CA PRO A 264 -5.06 3.91 19.23
C PRO A 264 -5.26 2.79 18.21
N VAL A 265 -5.53 1.56 18.64
CA VAL A 265 -5.66 0.39 17.75
C VAL A 265 -7.09 -0.07 17.58
N ALA A 266 -8.00 0.38 18.45
CA ALA A 266 -9.42 0.07 18.36
C ALA A 266 -10.29 1.20 18.90
N THR A 267 -11.54 1.22 18.45
CA THR A 267 -12.60 2.07 19.00
C THR A 267 -13.83 1.23 19.29
N VAL A 268 -14.51 1.48 20.41
CA VAL A 268 -15.76 0.81 20.81
C VAL A 268 -16.86 1.85 20.96
N ILE A 269 -17.95 1.70 20.20
CA ILE A 269 -19.14 2.58 20.28
C ILE A 269 -20.23 1.92 21.11
N ASP A 270 -20.69 2.63 22.15
CA ASP A 270 -21.77 2.24 23.08
C ASP A 270 -21.60 0.83 23.70
N GLY A 271 -20.37 0.32 23.77
CA GLY A 271 -20.09 -1.04 24.24
C GLY A 271 -20.69 -2.13 23.34
N LYS A 272 -21.04 -1.82 22.09
CA LYS A 272 -21.73 -2.74 21.16
C LYS A 272 -21.04 -2.90 19.82
N ILE A 273 -20.37 -1.87 19.31
CA ILE A 273 -19.70 -1.93 18.02
C ILE A 273 -18.20 -1.80 18.24
N LEU A 274 -17.44 -2.81 17.83
CA LEU A 274 -15.97 -2.78 17.83
C LEU A 274 -15.49 -2.34 16.44
N ILE A 275 -14.56 -1.39 16.42
CA ILE A 275 -13.92 -0.86 15.21
C ILE A 275 -12.43 -1.11 15.31
N VAL A 276 -11.88 -1.88 14.37
CA VAL A 276 -10.44 -2.20 14.25
C VAL A 276 -10.04 -2.08 12.78
N HIS A 277 -8.80 -1.77 12.46
CA HIS A 277 -8.40 -1.61 11.04
C HIS A 277 -8.42 -2.95 10.29
N GLY A 278 -7.59 -3.90 10.76
CA GLY A 278 -7.47 -5.25 10.24
C GLY A 278 -8.62 -6.12 10.73
N GLY A 279 -8.43 -6.91 11.78
CA GLY A 279 -9.44 -7.88 12.16
C GLY A 279 -9.22 -8.46 13.53
N ILE A 280 -9.63 -9.71 13.72
CA ILE A 280 -9.51 -10.42 14.98
C ILE A 280 -8.92 -11.81 14.72
N SER A 281 -8.56 -12.50 15.78
CA SER A 281 -8.10 -13.88 15.78
C SER A 281 -8.81 -14.69 16.86
N ASP A 282 -8.57 -15.99 16.86
CA ASP A 282 -9.02 -16.91 17.91
C ASP A 282 -8.38 -16.64 19.28
N GLN A 283 -7.36 -15.79 19.32
CA GLN A 283 -6.63 -15.40 20.52
C GLN A 283 -6.84 -13.92 20.88
N THR A 284 -7.64 -13.15 20.13
CA THR A 284 -7.87 -11.73 20.43
C THR A 284 -8.46 -11.55 21.82
N ASP A 285 -7.82 -10.69 22.61
CA ASP A 285 -8.23 -10.33 23.96
C ASP A 285 -8.22 -8.81 24.10
N LEU A 286 -9.42 -8.21 24.15
CA LEU A 286 -9.57 -6.75 24.22
C LEU A 286 -9.12 -6.17 25.56
N ASP A 287 -9.23 -6.94 26.65
CA ASP A 287 -8.82 -6.48 27.97
C ASP A 287 -7.29 -6.44 28.03
N PHE A 288 -6.61 -7.47 27.49
CA PHE A 288 -5.17 -7.46 27.36
C PHE A 288 -4.69 -6.37 26.40
N LEU A 289 -5.32 -6.23 25.23
CA LEU A 289 -5.03 -5.17 24.24
C LEU A 289 -5.08 -3.77 24.86
N SER A 290 -6.00 -3.53 25.81
CA SER A 290 -6.13 -2.24 26.49
C SER A 290 -4.93 -1.86 27.37
N THR A 291 -4.15 -2.85 27.83
CA THR A 291 -3.02 -2.65 28.77
C THR A 291 -1.65 -2.57 28.09
N ILE A 292 -1.56 -2.90 26.79
CA ILE A 292 -0.31 -2.91 26.03
C ILE A 292 0.34 -1.52 25.99
N GLU A 293 1.64 -1.43 26.30
CA GLU A 293 2.39 -0.19 26.15
C GLU A 293 2.82 0.03 24.69
N ARG A 294 1.88 0.50 23.86
CA ARG A 294 2.04 0.61 22.39
C ARG A 294 3.33 1.30 21.90
N HIS A 295 3.86 2.28 22.65
CA HIS A 295 5.10 2.98 22.33
C HIS A 295 6.36 2.08 22.41
N LYS A 296 6.30 0.99 23.17
CA LYS A 296 7.40 0.00 23.29
C LYS A 296 7.31 -1.12 22.25
N VAL A 297 6.16 -1.26 21.60
CA VAL A 297 5.85 -2.33 20.63
C VAL A 297 6.16 -1.89 19.18
N SER A 298 6.80 -0.73 18.98
CA SER A 298 7.17 -0.22 17.65
C SER A 298 8.12 -1.15 16.89
N GLY A 299 7.74 -1.48 15.65
CA GLY A 299 8.30 -2.54 14.82
C GLY A 299 9.81 -2.49 14.56
N SER A 300 10.50 -1.36 14.73
CA SER A 300 11.93 -1.28 14.39
C SER A 300 12.87 -2.06 15.31
N LYS A 301 12.47 -2.42 16.54
CA LYS A 301 13.36 -3.25 17.41
C LYS A 301 13.07 -4.75 17.35
N HIS A 302 11.88 -5.17 16.93
CA HIS A 302 11.42 -6.54 17.19
C HIS A 302 10.56 -7.20 16.10
N VAL A 303 10.44 -6.65 14.88
CA VAL A 303 10.01 -7.49 13.74
C VAL A 303 10.96 -8.70 13.55
N LEU A 304 12.12 -8.66 14.22
CA LEU A 304 13.16 -9.66 14.21
C LEU A 304 12.85 -10.99 14.94
N GLN A 305 11.66 -11.21 15.54
CA GLN A 305 11.37 -12.48 16.23
C GLN A 305 9.92 -12.96 16.01
N VAL A 306 9.70 -13.77 14.97
CA VAL A 306 8.56 -14.70 14.92
C VAL A 306 9.04 -16.08 14.45
N PRO A 307 8.74 -17.18 15.18
CA PRO A 307 9.11 -18.53 14.79
C PRO A 307 8.09 -19.09 13.77
N PHE A 308 8.37 -18.96 12.48
CA PHE A 308 7.56 -19.61 11.42
C PHE A 308 8.02 -21.05 11.09
N LEU A 309 8.85 -21.69 11.93
CA LEU A 309 9.39 -23.03 11.60
C LEU A 309 9.46 -24.03 12.75
N ASP A 310 8.52 -23.98 13.70
CA ASP A 310 8.43 -25.03 14.75
C ASP A 310 7.50 -26.20 14.40
N SER A 311 6.94 -26.26 13.19
CA SER A 311 6.11 -27.41 12.75
C SER A 311 6.89 -28.71 12.48
N LEU A 312 8.20 -28.78 12.80
CA LEU A 312 9.01 -29.99 12.68
C LEU A 312 9.57 -30.50 14.02
N SER A 313 9.23 -29.87 15.15
CA SER A 313 9.74 -30.24 16.47
C SER A 313 8.58 -30.69 17.37
N SER A 314 8.52 -31.98 17.71
CA SER A 314 7.47 -32.59 18.52
C SER A 314 7.57 -32.29 20.03
N VAL A 315 7.92 -31.05 20.40
CA VAL A 315 7.96 -30.59 21.79
C VAL A 315 7.30 -29.21 21.86
N PRO A 316 6.21 -29.03 22.66
CA PRO A 316 5.61 -27.71 22.82
C PRO A 316 6.60 -26.81 23.58
N PRO A 317 6.94 -25.61 23.05
CA PRO A 317 7.74 -24.65 23.79
C PRO A 317 7.00 -24.18 25.05
N PRO A 318 7.72 -23.68 26.07
CA PRO A 318 7.08 -22.91 27.15
C PRO A 318 6.32 -21.72 26.59
N SER A 319 5.29 -21.24 27.32
CA SER A 319 4.43 -20.12 26.91
C SER A 319 5.24 -18.96 26.31
N PRO A 320 4.82 -18.40 25.17
CA PRO A 320 5.57 -17.35 24.49
C PRO A 320 5.83 -16.17 25.43
N PRO A 321 7.04 -15.56 25.38
CA PRO A 321 7.35 -14.33 26.09
C PRO A 321 6.21 -13.31 26.00
N GLN A 322 5.94 -12.57 27.07
CA GLN A 322 4.84 -11.59 27.13
C GLN A 322 4.84 -10.64 25.92
N HIS A 323 6.03 -10.19 25.51
CA HIS A 323 6.23 -9.33 24.35
C HIS A 323 5.74 -9.94 23.02
N GLU A 324 5.94 -11.23 22.78
CA GLU A 324 5.45 -11.90 21.57
C GLU A 324 3.92 -11.95 21.53
N ARG A 325 3.29 -12.12 22.70
CA ARG A 325 1.83 -12.06 22.82
C ARG A 325 1.30 -10.66 22.56
N GLU A 326 1.95 -9.63 23.10
CA GLU A 326 1.59 -8.23 22.86
C GLU A 326 1.69 -7.88 21.36
N TRP A 327 2.81 -8.23 20.73
CA TRP A 327 3.01 -8.04 19.29
C TRP A 327 1.96 -8.78 18.46
N LYS A 328 1.67 -10.04 18.80
CA LYS A 328 0.65 -10.82 18.10
C LYS A 328 -0.74 -10.18 18.16
N GLN A 329 -1.15 -9.62 19.30
CA GLN A 329 -2.42 -8.91 19.40
C GLN A 329 -2.45 -7.70 18.45
N ILE A 330 -1.39 -6.90 18.42
CA ILE A 330 -1.30 -5.72 17.56
C ILE A 330 -1.32 -6.13 16.08
N VAL A 331 -0.52 -7.13 15.69
CA VAL A 331 -0.50 -7.63 14.31
C VAL A 331 -1.86 -8.17 13.90
N ASP A 332 -2.51 -8.98 14.74
CA ASP A 332 -3.81 -9.56 14.41
C ASP A 332 -4.87 -8.45 14.21
N ILE A 333 -4.85 -7.40 15.05
CA ILE A 333 -5.75 -6.24 14.96
C ILE A 333 -5.51 -5.40 13.69
N LEU A 334 -4.26 -5.32 13.22
CA LEU A 334 -3.89 -4.51 12.05
C LEU A 334 -3.94 -5.29 10.72
N TRP A 335 -3.77 -6.61 10.71
CA TRP A 335 -3.55 -7.39 9.47
C TRP A 335 -4.54 -8.55 9.22
N SER A 336 -5.38 -8.92 10.19
CA SER A 336 -6.26 -10.09 10.00
C SER A 336 -7.45 -9.78 9.08
N ASP A 337 -7.88 -10.77 8.30
CA ASP A 337 -8.99 -10.67 7.35
C ASP A 337 -10.10 -11.70 7.63
N PRO A 338 -11.37 -11.36 7.37
CA PRO A 338 -12.47 -12.32 7.50
C PRO A 338 -12.43 -13.38 6.38
N LYS A 339 -12.81 -14.62 6.68
CA LYS A 339 -13.02 -15.69 5.69
C LYS A 339 -14.39 -16.35 5.85
N THR A 340 -14.93 -16.88 4.76
CA THR A 340 -16.27 -17.52 4.78
C THR A 340 -16.31 -18.83 5.57
N GLN A 341 -15.19 -19.54 5.64
CA GLN A 341 -15.08 -20.84 6.30
C GLN A 341 -14.76 -20.67 7.79
N GLU A 342 -15.26 -21.59 8.63
CA GLU A 342 -14.98 -21.59 10.06
C GLU A 342 -13.48 -21.75 10.40
N GLY A 343 -13.14 -21.40 11.64
CA GLY A 343 -11.82 -21.52 12.23
C GLY A 343 -10.92 -20.31 11.99
N CYS A 344 -9.71 -20.41 12.51
CA CYS A 344 -8.65 -19.40 12.38
C CYS A 344 -7.44 -20.03 11.70
N SER A 345 -6.85 -19.35 10.72
CA SER A 345 -5.67 -19.83 10.00
C SER A 345 -4.74 -18.67 9.68
N ALA A 346 -3.42 -18.87 9.69
CA ALA A 346 -2.48 -17.79 9.37
C ALA A 346 -2.75 -17.18 7.98
N ASN A 347 -2.61 -15.86 7.86
CA ASN A 347 -2.77 -15.16 6.59
C ASN A 347 -1.47 -15.24 5.79
N THR A 348 -1.30 -16.34 5.06
CA THR A 348 -0.10 -16.57 4.25
C THR A 348 0.01 -15.63 3.06
N PHE A 349 -1.10 -15.08 2.57
CA PHE A 349 -1.11 -14.19 1.40
C PHE A 349 -0.65 -12.77 1.71
N ARG A 350 -0.88 -12.28 2.95
CA ARG A 350 -0.35 -10.98 3.39
C ARG A 350 0.96 -11.09 4.14
N GLY A 351 1.26 -12.25 4.72
CA GLY A 351 2.46 -12.48 5.54
C GLY A 351 2.34 -12.04 7.00
N GLY A 352 1.17 -11.54 7.43
CA GLY A 352 0.89 -11.08 8.79
C GLY A 352 -0.60 -11.23 9.13
N GLY A 353 -0.90 -11.43 10.42
CA GLY A 353 -2.26 -11.66 10.91
C GLY A 353 -2.83 -13.05 10.55
N CYS A 354 -4.15 -13.17 10.59
CA CYS A 354 -4.85 -14.42 10.31
C CYS A 354 -6.11 -14.22 9.48
N TYR A 355 -6.60 -15.30 8.88
CA TYR A 355 -7.95 -15.42 8.39
C TYR A 355 -8.87 -15.97 9.48
N PHE A 356 -9.90 -15.21 9.84
CA PHE A 356 -10.86 -15.59 10.89
C PHE A 356 -12.24 -15.87 10.32
N GLY A 357 -12.84 -16.99 10.74
CA GLY A 357 -14.18 -17.42 10.34
C GLY A 357 -15.32 -16.81 11.17
N PRO A 358 -16.58 -17.11 10.79
CA PRO A 358 -17.76 -16.62 11.50
C PRO A 358 -17.85 -17.10 12.96
N ASP A 359 -17.33 -18.28 13.28
CA ASP A 359 -17.26 -18.83 14.63
C ASP A 359 -16.36 -18.00 15.56
N ILE A 360 -15.25 -17.48 15.03
CA ILE A 360 -14.33 -16.60 15.78
C ILE A 360 -14.99 -15.26 16.07
N THR A 361 -15.65 -14.68 15.07
CA THR A 361 -16.43 -13.45 15.25
C THR A 361 -17.52 -13.63 16.30
N GLN A 362 -18.33 -14.69 16.19
CA GLN A 362 -19.42 -14.91 17.13
C GLN A 362 -18.90 -15.08 18.56
N ARG A 363 -17.79 -15.81 18.75
CA ARG A 363 -17.17 -16.01 20.07
C ARG A 363 -16.74 -14.69 20.70
N LEU A 364 -15.98 -13.87 19.97
CA LEU A 364 -15.50 -12.58 20.48
C LEU A 364 -16.66 -11.64 20.80
N LEU A 365 -17.66 -11.55 19.90
CA LEU A 365 -18.81 -10.68 20.12
C LEU A 365 -19.61 -11.09 21.36
N LEU A 366 -19.84 -12.39 21.55
CA LEU A 366 -20.51 -12.92 22.74
C LEU A 366 -19.70 -12.67 24.02
N GLN A 367 -18.38 -12.92 23.99
CA GLN A 367 -17.48 -12.76 25.13
C GLN A 367 -17.49 -11.33 25.68
N HIS A 368 -17.45 -10.33 24.80
CA HIS A 368 -17.40 -8.92 25.20
C HIS A 368 -18.78 -8.22 25.13
N GLY A 369 -19.87 -8.96 24.89
CA GLY A 369 -21.23 -8.40 24.82
C GLY A 369 -21.44 -7.41 23.66
N LEU A 370 -20.64 -7.53 22.62
CA LEU A 370 -20.68 -6.76 21.38
C LEU A 370 -21.71 -7.36 20.40
N GLN A 371 -22.07 -6.59 19.37
CA GLN A 371 -23.04 -6.97 18.35
C GLN A 371 -22.47 -6.93 16.94
N LEU A 372 -21.46 -6.09 16.70
CA LEU A 372 -20.96 -5.80 15.37
C LEU A 372 -19.45 -5.50 15.41
N LEU A 373 -18.74 -6.02 14.42
CA LEU A 373 -17.36 -5.69 14.11
C LEU A 373 -17.33 -4.85 12.82
N ILE A 374 -16.76 -3.66 12.87
CA ILE A 374 -16.48 -2.84 11.68
C ILE A 374 -14.97 -2.83 11.48
N ARG A 375 -14.54 -3.12 10.26
CA ARG A 375 -13.14 -3.14 9.87
C ARG A 375 -12.89 -2.50 8.51
N SER A 376 -11.64 -2.30 8.12
CA SER A 376 -11.27 -1.65 6.85
C SER A 376 -10.31 -2.53 6.02
N HIS A 377 -9.09 -2.10 5.69
CA HIS A 377 -7.91 -2.88 5.22
C HIS A 377 -8.04 -3.68 3.90
N GLU A 378 -9.26 -4.02 3.50
CA GLU A 378 -9.57 -4.64 2.22
C GLU A 378 -10.37 -3.67 1.38
N CYS A 379 -9.82 -3.31 0.22
CA CYS A 379 -10.58 -2.61 -0.80
C CYS A 379 -11.83 -3.44 -1.15
N LYS A 380 -13.00 -2.80 -1.22
CA LYS A 380 -14.25 -3.43 -1.65
C LYS A 380 -14.84 -2.65 -2.80
N GLN A 381 -15.41 -3.38 -3.76
CA GLN A 381 -15.92 -2.81 -5.00
C GLN A 381 -16.95 -1.69 -4.80
N GLU A 382 -17.86 -1.90 -3.86
CA GLU A 382 -18.93 -0.94 -3.51
C GLU A 382 -18.52 0.00 -2.36
N GLY A 383 -17.25 -0.01 -1.96
CA GLY A 383 -16.73 0.71 -0.80
C GLY A 383 -17.05 0.03 0.54
N TYR A 384 -17.87 -1.02 0.55
CA TYR A 384 -18.14 -1.81 1.74
C TYR A 384 -18.56 -3.25 1.39
N GLU A 385 -18.49 -4.15 2.37
CA GLU A 385 -18.97 -5.53 2.30
C GLU A 385 -19.47 -5.99 3.68
N LEU A 386 -20.50 -6.86 3.68
CA LEU A 386 -20.98 -7.51 4.89
C LEU A 386 -20.67 -9.01 4.81
N CYS A 387 -20.02 -9.55 5.84
CA CYS A 387 -19.75 -10.98 5.96
C CYS A 387 -20.15 -11.50 7.35
N HIS A 388 -19.98 -12.82 7.55
CA HIS A 388 -20.34 -13.53 8.79
C HIS A 388 -21.79 -13.26 9.24
N GLY A 389 -22.74 -13.39 8.32
CA GLY A 389 -24.15 -13.16 8.60
C GLY A 389 -24.50 -11.70 8.92
N GLY A 390 -23.65 -10.74 8.52
CA GLY A 390 -23.82 -9.31 8.80
C GLY A 390 -23.20 -8.84 10.11
N GLN A 391 -22.49 -9.70 10.83
CA GLN A 391 -21.77 -9.35 12.06
C GLN A 391 -20.43 -8.65 11.82
N VAL A 392 -19.89 -8.76 10.61
CA VAL A 392 -18.64 -8.08 10.20
C VAL A 392 -18.95 -7.19 9.01
N ILE A 393 -18.53 -5.93 9.09
CA ILE A 393 -18.61 -4.95 8.02
C ILE A 393 -17.20 -4.52 7.65
N THR A 394 -16.83 -4.69 6.39
CA THR A 394 -15.65 -4.04 5.82
C THR A 394 -16.05 -2.69 5.21
N ILE A 395 -15.38 -1.60 5.56
CA ILE A 395 -15.58 -0.25 5.03
C ILE A 395 -14.29 0.30 4.43
N PHE A 396 -14.37 0.92 3.26
CA PHE A 396 -13.21 1.42 2.52
C PHE A 396 -13.53 2.78 1.90
N SER A 397 -12.74 3.81 2.23
CA SER A 397 -13.06 5.19 1.85
C SER A 397 -12.33 5.65 0.58
N ALA A 398 -11.22 5.04 0.18
CA ALA A 398 -10.51 5.45 -1.03
C ALA A 398 -11.25 5.01 -2.30
N SER A 399 -11.76 5.95 -3.10
CA SER A 399 -12.43 5.62 -4.36
C SER A 399 -11.43 5.56 -5.51
N ASN A 400 -11.69 4.73 -6.53
CA ASN A 400 -10.76 4.52 -7.66
C ASN A 400 -9.34 4.14 -7.18
N TYR A 401 -9.26 3.27 -6.18
CA TYR A 401 -8.03 2.93 -5.48
C TYR A 401 -6.95 2.39 -6.43
N TYR A 402 -7.32 1.44 -7.29
CA TYR A 402 -6.41 0.90 -8.32
C TYR A 402 -6.40 1.77 -9.58
N GLU A 403 -7.58 2.13 -10.09
CA GLU A 403 -7.72 2.87 -11.35
C GLU A 403 -9.07 3.60 -11.40
N GLU A 404 -9.21 4.63 -12.25
CA GLU A 404 -10.50 5.29 -12.46
C GLU A 404 -11.58 4.28 -12.86
N GLY A 405 -12.59 4.15 -11.99
CA GLY A 405 -13.70 3.25 -12.17
C GLY A 405 -13.60 1.91 -11.43
N SER A 406 -12.49 1.60 -10.74
CA SER A 406 -12.25 0.31 -10.07
C SER A 406 -13.26 0.02 -8.94
N ASN A 407 -13.34 0.91 -7.96
CA ASN A 407 -14.20 0.79 -6.79
C ASN A 407 -14.80 2.14 -6.40
N ARG A 408 -15.88 2.07 -5.62
CA ARG A 408 -16.47 3.21 -4.92
C ARG A 408 -15.79 3.34 -3.55
N GLY A 409 -15.80 4.55 -3.00
CA GLY A 409 -15.52 4.78 -1.58
C GLY A 409 -16.83 4.80 -0.80
N ALA A 410 -16.79 4.50 0.49
CA ALA A 410 -17.94 4.65 1.37
C ALA A 410 -17.54 5.05 2.79
N TYR A 411 -18.48 5.64 3.52
CA TYR A 411 -18.40 5.83 4.96
C TYR A 411 -19.71 5.36 5.62
N ILE A 412 -19.64 5.02 6.91
CA ILE A 412 -20.77 4.57 7.71
C ILE A 412 -21.20 5.68 8.65
N LYS A 413 -22.50 5.79 8.91
CA LYS A 413 -23.03 6.61 10.00
C LYS A 413 -23.82 5.74 10.97
N VAL A 414 -23.53 5.89 12.25
CA VAL A 414 -24.17 5.15 13.34
C VAL A 414 -24.80 6.13 14.31
N GLY A 415 -26.11 6.05 14.48
CA GLY A 415 -26.86 6.78 15.51
C GLY A 415 -27.12 5.92 16.75
N ARG A 416 -28.02 6.41 17.61
CA ARG A 416 -28.44 5.72 18.85
C ARG A 416 -29.09 4.37 18.63
N GLU A 417 -29.66 4.16 17.45
CA GLU A 417 -30.21 2.89 17.00
C GLU A 417 -29.15 1.82 16.76
N LEU A 418 -27.86 2.20 16.69
CA LEU A 418 -26.72 1.32 16.38
C LEU A 418 -26.83 0.58 15.05
N VAL A 419 -27.69 1.08 14.15
CA VAL A 419 -27.86 0.57 12.79
C VAL A 419 -26.90 1.30 11.85
N PRO A 420 -25.94 0.60 11.22
CA PRO A 420 -24.99 1.23 10.30
C PRO A 420 -25.69 1.64 9.00
N ARG A 421 -25.57 2.94 8.66
CA ARG A 421 -26.06 3.52 7.40
C ARG A 421 -24.89 3.83 6.47
N PHE A 422 -24.90 3.24 5.28
CA PHE A 422 -23.81 3.35 4.30
C PHE A 422 -24.01 4.53 3.34
N TYR A 423 -22.96 5.31 3.13
CA TYR A 423 -22.93 6.42 2.18
C TYR A 423 -21.81 6.20 1.17
N GLN A 424 -22.20 5.75 -0.01
CA GLN A 424 -21.25 5.48 -1.09
C GLN A 424 -21.01 6.71 -1.95
N TYR A 425 -19.78 6.88 -2.39
CA TYR A 425 -19.36 7.94 -3.28
C TYR A 425 -18.29 7.45 -4.24
N GLN A 426 -17.99 8.27 -5.23
CA GLN A 426 -16.90 8.04 -6.14
C GLN A 426 -16.41 9.41 -6.61
N VAL A 427 -15.17 9.76 -6.30
CA VAL A 427 -14.55 10.99 -6.81
C VAL A 427 -14.37 10.84 -8.31
N SER A 428 -14.64 11.91 -9.04
CA SER A 428 -14.52 11.93 -10.48
C SER A 428 -13.80 13.18 -10.95
N ARG A 429 -12.64 13.01 -11.60
CA ARG A 429 -12.14 14.05 -12.52
C ARG A 429 -12.94 14.01 -13.84
N THR A 430 -13.44 12.82 -14.24
CA THR A 430 -14.10 12.59 -15.55
C THR A 430 -15.20 11.52 -15.53
N THR A 431 -15.40 10.80 -14.43
CA THR A 431 -16.19 9.56 -14.32
C THR A 431 -17.67 9.67 -14.69
N ARG A 432 -18.31 10.85 -14.63
CA ARG A 432 -19.69 11.06 -15.15
C ARG A 432 -19.78 10.96 -16.68
N LYS A 433 -18.67 11.01 -17.41
CA LYS A 433 -18.62 10.95 -18.88
C LYS A 433 -18.39 9.54 -19.43
N LEU A 434 -18.00 8.58 -18.59
CA LEU A 434 -17.62 7.23 -19.04
C LEU A 434 -18.72 6.21 -18.74
N THR A 435 -19.07 5.41 -19.75
CA THR A 435 -19.96 4.25 -19.61
C THR A 435 -19.31 3.16 -18.75
N LEU A 436 -20.11 2.27 -18.16
CA LEU A 436 -19.61 1.09 -17.42
C LEU A 436 -18.58 0.29 -18.23
N THR A 437 -18.85 0.12 -19.54
CA THR A 437 -17.96 -0.60 -20.46
C THR A 437 -16.61 0.09 -20.62
N GLN A 438 -16.57 1.41 -20.70
CA GLN A 438 -15.31 2.17 -20.80
C GLN A 438 -14.50 2.07 -19.50
N ARG A 439 -15.17 2.15 -18.34
CA ARG A 439 -14.53 1.98 -17.03
C ARG A 439 -13.92 0.59 -16.86
N VAL A 440 -14.67 -0.46 -17.19
CA VAL A 440 -14.18 -1.84 -17.12
C VAL A 440 -12.97 -2.03 -18.05
N ARG A 441 -13.01 -1.47 -19.27
CA ARG A 441 -11.88 -1.54 -20.20
C ARG A 441 -10.63 -0.82 -19.70
N ALA A 442 -10.78 0.36 -19.11
CA ALA A 442 -9.65 1.12 -18.56
C ALA A 442 -8.99 0.37 -17.39
N ALA A 443 -9.80 -0.06 -16.42
CA ALA A 443 -9.32 -0.83 -15.27
C ALA A 443 -8.66 -2.15 -15.70
N GLU A 444 -9.25 -2.86 -16.65
CA GLU A 444 -8.69 -4.10 -17.20
C GLU A 444 -7.36 -3.87 -17.92
N GLY A 445 -7.26 -2.81 -18.73
CA GLY A 445 -6.01 -2.46 -19.40
C GLY A 445 -4.90 -2.15 -18.40
N SER A 446 -5.22 -1.43 -17.33
CA SER A 446 -4.29 -1.10 -16.24
C SER A 446 -3.84 -2.36 -15.46
N ALA A 447 -4.79 -3.25 -15.12
CA ALA A 447 -4.47 -4.52 -14.45
C ALA A 447 -3.58 -5.43 -15.32
N LEU A 448 -3.90 -5.57 -16.60
CA LEU A 448 -3.09 -6.36 -17.53
C LEU A 448 -1.69 -5.77 -17.73
N ARG A 449 -1.55 -4.44 -17.70
CA ARG A 449 -0.26 -3.76 -17.74
C ARG A 449 0.57 -4.09 -16.51
N ALA A 450 0.01 -3.94 -15.31
CA ALA A 450 0.68 -4.30 -14.06
C ALA A 450 1.11 -5.78 -14.03
N LEU A 451 0.24 -6.68 -14.51
CA LEU A 451 0.56 -8.10 -14.61
C LEU A 451 1.68 -8.38 -15.62
N LYS A 452 1.66 -7.72 -16.78
CA LYS A 452 2.73 -7.78 -17.78
C LYS A 452 4.07 -7.28 -17.21
N GLU A 453 4.07 -6.17 -16.48
CA GLU A 453 5.27 -5.69 -15.80
C GLU A 453 5.83 -6.72 -14.80
N LYS A 454 4.96 -7.41 -14.04
CA LYS A 454 5.36 -8.45 -13.10
C LYS A 454 5.91 -9.69 -13.81
N LEU A 455 5.33 -10.08 -14.96
CA LEU A 455 5.90 -11.12 -15.81
C LEU A 455 7.32 -10.76 -16.25
N PHE A 456 7.52 -9.51 -16.68
CA PHE A 456 8.82 -9.04 -17.13
C PHE A 456 9.88 -9.02 -16.01
N THR A 457 9.52 -8.65 -14.78
CA THR A 457 10.47 -8.66 -13.64
C THR A 457 10.98 -10.04 -13.26
N HIS A 458 10.23 -11.10 -13.59
CA HIS A 458 10.59 -12.49 -13.34
C HIS A 458 10.94 -13.24 -14.64
N ARG A 459 11.30 -12.53 -15.72
CA ARG A 459 11.53 -13.12 -17.04
C ARG A 459 12.56 -14.24 -16.98
N SER A 460 13.71 -14.05 -16.35
CA SER A 460 14.78 -15.06 -16.23
C SER A 460 14.30 -16.35 -15.55
N GLU A 461 13.61 -16.22 -14.42
CA GLU A 461 13.04 -17.34 -13.66
C GLU A 461 11.97 -18.08 -14.46
N LEU A 462 11.10 -17.33 -15.13
CA LEU A 462 10.08 -17.90 -16.03
C LEU A 462 10.73 -18.63 -17.20
N MET A 463 11.72 -18.03 -17.87
CA MET A 463 12.46 -18.67 -18.97
C MET A 463 13.15 -19.96 -18.49
N SER A 464 13.78 -19.94 -17.31
CA SER A 464 14.39 -21.13 -16.72
C SER A 464 13.34 -22.21 -16.45
N GLY A 465 12.20 -21.85 -15.86
CA GLY A 465 11.08 -22.76 -15.61
C GLY A 465 10.54 -23.39 -16.90
N PHE A 466 10.35 -22.61 -17.97
CA PHE A 466 9.91 -23.15 -19.26
C PHE A 466 10.96 -24.05 -19.92
N GLN A 467 12.24 -23.69 -19.84
CA GLN A 467 13.35 -24.47 -20.40
C GLN A 467 13.57 -25.81 -19.68
N GLN A 468 13.25 -25.90 -18.39
CA GLN A 468 13.29 -27.14 -17.63
C GLN A 468 12.23 -28.16 -18.11
N ILE A 469 11.09 -27.68 -18.61
CA ILE A 469 9.99 -28.54 -19.08
C ILE A 469 10.22 -28.97 -20.54
N TYR A 470 10.62 -28.05 -21.44
CA TYR A 470 10.92 -28.36 -22.84
C TYR A 470 12.06 -27.51 -23.41
N PHE A 471 13.17 -28.16 -23.76
CA PHE A 471 14.41 -27.49 -24.17
C PHE A 471 14.42 -27.02 -25.65
N PHE A 472 13.58 -27.58 -26.53
CA PHE A 472 13.77 -27.45 -27.99
C PHE A 472 12.61 -26.89 -28.81
N SER A 473 11.38 -26.73 -28.26
CA SER A 473 10.20 -26.39 -29.07
C SER A 473 9.75 -24.92 -29.00
N GLY A 474 10.22 -24.13 -28.02
CA GLY A 474 9.72 -22.77 -27.80
C GLY A 474 8.22 -22.69 -27.41
N CYS A 475 7.56 -23.83 -27.24
CA CYS A 475 6.13 -23.97 -27.00
C CYS A 475 5.87 -24.95 -25.85
N VAL A 476 4.88 -24.65 -25.01
CA VAL A 476 4.44 -25.50 -23.88
C VAL A 476 2.92 -25.64 -23.87
N SER A 477 2.36 -26.69 -23.23
CA SER A 477 0.90 -26.79 -23.13
C SER A 477 0.33 -25.66 -22.25
N VAL A 478 -0.96 -25.33 -22.42
CA VAL A 478 -1.64 -24.30 -21.60
C VAL A 478 -1.60 -24.66 -20.10
N SER A 479 -1.62 -25.95 -19.77
CA SER A 479 -1.56 -26.43 -18.38
C SER A 479 -0.18 -26.19 -17.77
N GLU A 480 0.89 -26.57 -18.49
CA GLU A 480 2.26 -26.37 -18.04
C GLU A 480 2.61 -24.88 -17.97
N TRP A 481 2.12 -24.10 -18.94
CA TRP A 481 2.29 -22.65 -18.94
C TRP A 481 1.74 -21.99 -17.68
N ALA A 482 0.51 -22.38 -17.29
CA ALA A 482 -0.12 -21.88 -16.08
C ALA A 482 0.63 -22.32 -14.81
N GLN A 483 1.15 -23.56 -14.77
CA GLN A 483 1.89 -24.08 -13.62
C GLN A 483 3.22 -23.35 -13.39
N VAL A 484 3.96 -23.03 -14.45
CA VAL A 484 5.21 -22.26 -14.34
C VAL A 484 4.94 -20.85 -13.85
N LEU A 485 3.88 -20.21 -14.34
CA LEU A 485 3.49 -18.88 -13.87
C LEU A 485 3.09 -18.88 -12.40
N GLU A 486 2.30 -19.86 -11.99
CA GLU A 486 1.87 -20.01 -10.61
C GLU A 486 3.05 -20.28 -9.66
N SER A 487 4.01 -21.13 -10.07
CA SER A 487 5.17 -21.47 -9.25
C SER A 487 6.17 -20.33 -9.10
N VAL A 488 6.42 -19.57 -10.17
CA VAL A 488 7.38 -18.46 -10.17
C VAL A 488 6.79 -17.20 -9.56
N LEU A 489 5.59 -16.79 -10.00
CA LEU A 489 4.99 -15.54 -9.55
C LEU A 489 4.26 -15.66 -8.21
N ARG A 490 3.86 -16.87 -7.81
CA ARG A 490 3.08 -17.14 -6.58
C ARG A 490 1.80 -16.31 -6.46
N LEU A 491 1.21 -15.94 -7.60
CA LEU A 491 -0.06 -15.23 -7.66
C LEU A 491 -1.19 -16.23 -7.88
N ASP A 492 -2.21 -16.16 -7.02
CA ASP A 492 -3.46 -16.94 -7.17
C ASP A 492 -4.35 -16.31 -8.25
N LEU A 493 -4.03 -16.59 -9.52
CA LEU A 493 -4.74 -16.07 -10.67
C LEU A 493 -5.24 -17.19 -11.59
N PRO A 494 -6.40 -17.00 -12.26
CA PRO A 494 -6.92 -17.96 -13.22
C PRO A 494 -6.14 -17.87 -14.54
N TRP A 495 -4.87 -18.28 -14.55
CA TRP A 495 -3.90 -18.13 -15.65
C TRP A 495 -4.45 -18.62 -16.99
N ARG A 496 -5.12 -19.78 -17.00
CA ARG A 496 -5.74 -20.35 -18.21
C ARG A 496 -6.75 -19.40 -18.88
N THR A 497 -7.51 -18.67 -18.07
CA THR A 497 -8.50 -17.67 -18.52
C THR A 497 -7.83 -16.39 -18.99
N LEU A 498 -6.68 -16.02 -18.40
CA LEU A 498 -5.91 -14.82 -18.73
C LEU A 498 -5.00 -14.99 -19.96
N ARG A 499 -4.66 -16.23 -20.33
CA ARG A 499 -3.80 -16.56 -21.48
C ARG A 499 -4.11 -15.78 -22.77
N PRO A 500 -5.37 -15.59 -23.22
CA PRO A 500 -5.68 -14.85 -24.45
C PRO A 500 -5.15 -13.40 -24.46
N HIS A 501 -4.89 -12.82 -23.29
CA HIS A 501 -4.40 -11.46 -23.13
C HIS A 501 -2.89 -11.38 -22.91
N LEU A 502 -2.24 -12.52 -22.65
CA LEU A 502 -0.85 -12.60 -22.20
C LEU A 502 0.05 -13.35 -23.19
N ALA A 503 -0.44 -14.37 -23.90
CA ALA A 503 0.39 -15.20 -24.77
C ALA A 503 -0.35 -15.71 -26.02
N CYS A 504 0.39 -15.80 -27.12
CA CYS A 504 -0.04 -16.38 -28.39
C CYS A 504 -0.10 -17.91 -28.33
N LEU A 505 -0.94 -18.50 -29.19
CA LEU A 505 -0.99 -19.94 -29.41
C LEU A 505 -0.35 -20.27 -30.74
N ALA A 506 0.47 -21.32 -30.74
CA ALA A 506 0.96 -21.99 -31.93
C ALA A 506 -0.20 -22.70 -32.66
N PRO A 507 -0.03 -23.05 -33.95
CA PRO A 507 -1.07 -23.70 -34.75
C PRO A 507 -1.59 -25.04 -34.19
N ASP A 508 -0.81 -25.70 -33.34
CA ASP A 508 -1.14 -26.95 -32.65
C ASP A 508 -1.94 -26.74 -31.35
N GLY A 509 -2.16 -25.49 -30.93
CA GLY A 509 -2.83 -25.12 -29.68
C GLY A 509 -1.90 -25.05 -28.46
N SER A 510 -0.59 -25.20 -28.65
CA SER A 510 0.43 -24.96 -27.62
C SER A 510 0.68 -23.46 -27.42
N VAL A 511 1.16 -23.05 -26.25
CA VAL A 511 1.49 -21.65 -25.92
C VAL A 511 2.92 -21.35 -26.32
N GLU A 512 3.10 -20.31 -27.15
CA GLU A 512 4.42 -19.76 -27.48
C GLU A 512 4.87 -18.86 -26.32
N TYR A 513 5.62 -19.42 -25.37
CA TYR A 513 5.90 -18.73 -24.10
C TYR A 513 6.76 -17.46 -24.24
N GLN A 514 7.48 -17.30 -25.35
CA GLN A 514 8.24 -16.07 -25.64
C GLN A 514 7.33 -14.88 -26.00
N SER A 515 6.15 -15.16 -26.56
CA SER A 515 5.17 -14.12 -26.92
C SER A 515 4.66 -13.32 -25.72
N CYS A 516 4.80 -13.87 -24.49
CA CYS A 516 4.54 -13.17 -23.24
C CYS A 516 5.33 -11.86 -23.09
N PHE A 517 6.46 -11.73 -23.78
CA PHE A 517 7.42 -10.63 -23.60
C PHE A 517 7.56 -9.72 -24.83
N GLU A 518 6.91 -10.02 -25.96
CA GLU A 518 7.10 -9.32 -27.25
C GLU A 518 6.71 -7.82 -27.20
N ASP A 519 5.76 -7.46 -26.34
CA ASP A 519 5.24 -6.10 -26.17
C ASP A 519 6.05 -5.22 -25.18
N MET A 520 7.12 -5.75 -24.58
CA MET A 520 7.86 -5.10 -23.49
C MET A 520 9.34 -4.93 -23.83
N GLU A 521 9.79 -3.67 -23.85
CA GLU A 521 11.21 -3.31 -23.96
C GLU A 521 11.63 -2.41 -22.78
N PRO A 522 12.87 -2.52 -22.29
CA PRO A 522 13.44 -1.54 -21.38
C PRO A 522 13.35 -0.13 -21.98
N GLY A 523 13.08 0.90 -21.16
CA GLY A 523 13.03 2.29 -21.62
C GLY A 523 14.38 2.86 -22.07
N ILE A 524 15.49 2.24 -21.67
CA ILE A 524 16.81 2.55 -22.18
C ILE A 524 17.07 1.71 -23.45
N PRO A 525 17.57 2.29 -24.55
CA PRO A 525 18.24 1.54 -25.60
C PRO A 525 19.55 0.97 -25.02
N LEU A 526 19.46 -0.17 -24.31
CA LEU A 526 20.60 -0.82 -23.67
C LEU A 526 21.40 -1.57 -24.73
N SER A 527 22.05 -0.85 -25.65
CA SER A 527 23.00 -1.44 -26.59
C SER A 527 24.29 -1.94 -25.90
N GLN A 528 24.46 -1.69 -24.60
CA GLN A 528 25.72 -1.93 -23.88
C GLN A 528 25.58 -2.50 -22.44
N VAL A 529 24.41 -2.99 -22.03
CA VAL A 529 24.22 -3.56 -20.67
C VAL A 529 23.75 -5.01 -20.75
N THR A 530 24.30 -5.88 -19.91
CA THR A 530 23.93 -7.30 -19.87
C THR A 530 22.47 -7.47 -19.43
N PRO A 531 21.68 -8.37 -20.06
CA PRO A 531 20.25 -8.57 -19.75
C PRO A 531 19.96 -8.83 -18.26
N ASN A 532 20.85 -9.55 -17.57
CA ASN A 532 20.72 -9.85 -16.15
C ASN A 532 20.80 -8.58 -15.26
N LEU A 533 21.56 -7.57 -15.68
CA LEU A 533 21.73 -6.35 -14.91
C LEU A 533 20.51 -5.45 -14.97
N ALA A 534 19.97 -5.28 -16.18
CA ALA A 534 18.72 -4.57 -16.40
C ALA A 534 17.59 -5.26 -15.62
N GLU A 535 17.46 -6.58 -15.71
CA GLU A 535 16.41 -7.33 -15.01
C GLU A 535 16.53 -7.23 -13.48
N THR A 536 17.75 -7.27 -12.94
CA THR A 536 17.99 -7.10 -11.50
C THR A 536 17.65 -5.69 -11.03
N LEU A 537 18.00 -4.67 -11.80
CA LEU A 537 17.62 -3.28 -11.53
C LEU A 537 16.10 -3.08 -11.58
N PHE A 538 15.44 -3.65 -12.60
CA PHE A 538 13.97 -3.61 -12.70
C PHE A 538 13.27 -4.37 -11.58
N ARG A 539 13.90 -5.43 -11.05
CA ARG A 539 13.38 -6.22 -9.92
C ARG A 539 13.36 -5.42 -8.62
N TYR A 540 14.40 -4.61 -8.39
CA TYR A 540 14.49 -3.74 -7.21
C TYR A 540 13.96 -2.33 -7.46
N ARG A 541 13.26 -2.05 -8.58
CA ARG A 541 12.85 -0.69 -8.97
C ARG A 541 11.97 0.07 -7.96
N THR A 542 11.23 -0.66 -7.14
CA THR A 542 10.46 -0.09 -6.03
C THR A 542 11.34 0.26 -4.83
N ASP A 543 12.42 -0.49 -4.64
CA ASP A 543 13.44 -0.29 -3.61
C ASP A 543 14.55 0.67 -4.09
N ILE A 544 14.59 0.99 -5.39
CA ILE A 544 15.52 1.95 -5.99
C ILE A 544 15.43 3.33 -5.31
N GLY A 545 14.26 3.73 -4.78
CA GLY A 545 14.16 4.95 -3.97
C GLY A 545 14.84 4.86 -2.59
N ILE A 546 14.85 3.66 -2.00
CA ILE A 546 15.58 3.34 -0.77
C ILE A 546 17.07 3.30 -1.08
N ILE A 547 17.45 2.65 -2.19
CA ILE A 547 18.82 2.59 -2.70
C ILE A 547 19.34 3.99 -3.00
N PHE A 548 18.55 4.89 -3.59
CA PHE A 548 18.96 6.28 -3.82
C PHE A 548 19.35 6.99 -2.52
N ASN A 549 18.52 6.86 -1.48
CA ASN A 549 18.82 7.42 -0.15
C ASN A 549 20.01 6.74 0.55
N ILE A 550 20.32 5.50 0.18
CA ILE A 550 21.50 4.76 0.64
C ILE A 550 22.76 5.21 -0.12
N ILE A 551 22.63 5.52 -1.41
CA ILE A 551 23.71 5.99 -2.28
C ILE A 551 24.12 7.42 -1.89
N ASP A 552 23.14 8.29 -1.62
CA ASP A 552 23.31 9.68 -1.18
C ASP A 552 23.83 9.75 0.28
N LYS A 553 25.11 9.37 0.46
CA LYS A 553 25.77 9.28 1.76
C LYS A 553 26.01 10.65 2.36
N ASP A 554 26.19 11.67 1.53
CA ASP A 554 26.39 13.05 1.96
C ASP A 554 25.07 13.83 2.14
N HIS A 555 23.94 13.23 1.77
CA HIS A 555 22.58 13.75 1.97
C HIS A 555 22.32 15.03 1.18
N SER A 556 22.99 15.15 0.03
CA SER A 556 22.89 16.27 -0.89
C SER A 556 21.62 16.22 -1.74
N GLY A 557 20.95 15.06 -1.82
CA GLY A 557 19.84 14.81 -2.73
C GLY A 557 20.26 14.60 -4.19
N LEU A 558 21.57 14.41 -4.42
CA LEU A 558 22.20 14.12 -5.70
C LEU A 558 23.12 12.91 -5.50
N ILE A 559 23.18 12.01 -6.48
CA ILE A 559 24.13 10.90 -6.46
C ILE A 559 25.36 11.29 -7.26
N SER A 560 26.51 11.37 -6.62
CA SER A 560 27.77 11.48 -7.35
C SER A 560 28.14 10.16 -8.03
N ILE A 561 28.93 10.23 -9.11
CA ILE A 561 29.44 9.04 -9.81
C ILE A 561 30.22 8.11 -8.86
N GLU A 562 30.90 8.68 -7.86
CA GLU A 562 31.68 7.92 -6.87
C GLU A 562 30.79 7.14 -5.89
N GLU A 563 29.70 7.76 -5.42
CA GLU A 563 28.68 7.11 -4.61
C GLU A 563 27.94 6.02 -5.38
N PHE A 564 27.60 6.30 -6.63
CA PHE A 564 26.99 5.33 -7.54
C PHE A 564 27.91 4.10 -7.73
N ARG A 565 29.20 4.32 -7.97
CA ARG A 565 30.19 3.26 -8.14
C ARG A 565 30.39 2.44 -6.86
N HIS A 566 30.47 3.10 -5.70
CA HIS A 566 30.64 2.41 -4.42
C HIS A 566 29.46 1.48 -4.11
N THR A 567 28.25 1.96 -4.36
CA THR A 567 27.03 1.17 -4.16
C THR A 567 26.93 0.04 -5.16
N TRP A 568 27.33 0.26 -6.40
CA TRP A 568 27.31 -0.80 -7.41
C TRP A 568 28.30 -1.93 -7.12
N ARG A 569 29.46 -1.62 -6.57
CA ARG A 569 30.43 -2.63 -6.11
C ARG A 569 29.87 -3.47 -4.95
N LEU A 570 29.09 -2.85 -4.06
CA LEU A 570 28.34 -3.56 -3.01
C LEU A 570 27.28 -4.49 -3.62
N PHE A 571 26.49 -4.01 -4.59
CA PHE A 571 25.51 -4.83 -5.31
C PHE A 571 26.15 -5.99 -6.10
N SER A 572 27.25 -5.73 -6.81
CA SER A 572 28.00 -6.69 -7.63
C SER A 572 28.62 -7.80 -6.77
N ALA A 573 29.27 -7.45 -5.66
CA ALA A 573 29.81 -8.41 -4.70
C ALA A 573 28.72 -9.29 -4.06
N HIS A 574 27.51 -8.74 -3.95
CA HIS A 574 26.38 -9.38 -3.29
C HIS A 574 25.56 -10.30 -4.22
N LEU A 575 25.36 -9.88 -5.46
CA LEU A 575 24.61 -10.62 -6.47
C LEU A 575 25.49 -11.65 -7.20
N GLY A 576 26.79 -11.69 -6.91
CA GLY A 576 27.76 -12.55 -7.58
C GLY A 576 27.93 -12.22 -9.07
N VAL A 577 27.63 -10.99 -9.47
CA VAL A 577 27.74 -10.51 -10.86
C VAL A 577 28.97 -9.64 -10.97
N ASP A 578 30.02 -10.16 -11.60
CA ASP A 578 31.26 -9.42 -11.84
C ASP A 578 31.03 -8.42 -12.99
N ILE A 579 31.13 -7.12 -12.71
CA ILE A 579 30.88 -6.05 -13.69
C ILE A 579 32.08 -5.11 -13.69
N ASP A 580 32.64 -4.85 -14.87
CA ASP A 580 33.78 -3.95 -15.05
C ASP A 580 33.40 -2.50 -14.65
N ASP A 581 34.30 -1.82 -13.94
CA ASP A 581 34.10 -0.44 -13.45
C ASP A 581 33.77 0.53 -14.60
N ARG A 582 34.26 0.27 -15.81
CA ARG A 582 33.92 1.07 -17.00
C ARG A 582 32.46 0.97 -17.40
N ALA A 583 31.86 -0.22 -17.28
CA ALA A 583 30.45 -0.43 -17.58
C ALA A 583 29.54 0.27 -16.55
N ILE A 584 30.00 0.40 -15.31
CA ILE A 584 29.30 1.14 -14.24
C ILE A 584 29.32 2.65 -14.54
N ASP A 585 30.47 3.18 -14.95
CA ASP A 585 30.62 4.59 -15.31
C ASP A 585 29.82 4.95 -16.57
N ASP A 586 29.77 4.05 -17.54
CA ASP A 586 28.98 4.24 -18.76
C ASP A 586 27.47 4.17 -18.47
N LEU A 587 27.06 3.30 -17.54
CA LEU A 587 25.70 3.28 -17.03
C LEU A 587 25.35 4.58 -16.29
N ALA A 588 26.21 5.05 -15.38
CA ALA A 588 26.01 6.30 -14.64
C ALA A 588 25.83 7.49 -15.60
N ARG A 589 26.72 7.59 -16.61
CA ARG A 589 26.66 8.64 -17.65
C ARG A 589 25.45 8.52 -18.57
N SER A 590 24.87 7.34 -18.71
CA SER A 590 23.63 7.14 -19.49
C SER A 590 22.37 7.54 -18.73
N ILE A 591 22.44 7.56 -17.39
CA ILE A 591 21.36 7.94 -16.48
C ILE A 591 21.32 9.47 -16.31
N ASP A 592 22.49 10.12 -16.24
CA ASP A 592 22.66 11.58 -16.19
C ASP A 592 22.20 12.24 -17.52
N PHE A 593 20.90 12.55 -17.60
CA PHE A 593 20.28 13.12 -18.80
C PHE A 593 20.67 14.58 -19.02
N ASN A 594 20.85 15.34 -17.94
CA ASN A 594 21.16 16.75 -17.97
C ASN A 594 22.68 17.04 -18.12
N LYS A 595 23.52 16.01 -17.93
CA LYS A 595 24.99 16.02 -18.03
C LYS A 595 25.67 16.93 -17.01
N ASP A 596 25.10 17.08 -15.83
CA ASP A 596 25.66 17.89 -14.75
C ASP A 596 26.73 17.15 -13.92
N GLY A 597 26.96 15.86 -14.21
CA GLY A 597 27.97 15.04 -13.55
C GLY A 597 27.49 14.42 -12.24
N SER A 598 26.24 14.64 -11.88
CA SER A 598 25.51 13.98 -10.80
C SER A 598 24.25 13.33 -11.36
N ILE A 599 23.69 12.37 -10.63
CA ILE A 599 22.42 11.76 -10.98
C ILE A 599 21.38 12.25 -9.98
N ASP A 600 20.41 13.04 -10.46
CA ASP A 600 19.29 13.41 -9.61
C ASP A 600 18.26 12.28 -9.49
N PHE A 601 17.37 12.38 -8.50
CA PHE A 601 16.37 11.36 -8.22
C PHE A 601 15.40 11.11 -9.40
N THR A 602 15.12 12.13 -10.21
CA THR A 602 14.24 12.04 -11.38
C THR A 602 14.95 11.32 -12.52
N GLU A 603 16.21 11.67 -12.77
CA GLU A 603 17.06 11.03 -13.79
C GLU A 603 17.29 9.55 -13.46
N PHE A 604 17.58 9.27 -12.20
CA PHE A 604 17.68 7.91 -11.68
C PHE A 604 16.41 7.09 -11.93
N LEU A 605 15.23 7.68 -11.71
CA LEU A 605 13.94 6.98 -11.91
C LEU A 605 13.55 6.81 -13.39
N GLU A 606 13.78 7.82 -14.23
CA GLU A 606 13.43 7.74 -15.66
C GLU A 606 14.32 6.73 -16.40
N ALA A 607 15.57 6.57 -15.98
CA ALA A 607 16.43 5.52 -16.51
C ALA A 607 15.88 4.10 -16.29
N PHE A 608 15.12 3.85 -15.22
CA PHE A 608 14.58 2.51 -14.91
C PHE A 608 13.09 2.37 -15.19
N ARG A 609 12.54 3.16 -16.12
CA ARG A 609 11.15 3.07 -16.57
C ARG A 609 10.98 2.00 -17.66
N VAL A 610 9.91 1.20 -17.58
CA VAL A 610 9.52 0.26 -18.66
C VAL A 610 8.69 1.02 -19.70
N VAL A 611 9.04 0.89 -20.98
CA VAL A 611 8.28 1.50 -22.08
C VAL A 611 7.47 0.42 -22.78
N HIS A 612 6.14 0.56 -22.75
CA HIS A 612 5.26 -0.27 -23.56
C HIS A 612 5.24 0.27 -25.00
N LYS A 613 5.54 -0.58 -25.99
CA LYS A 613 5.55 -0.20 -27.42
C LYS A 613 4.26 0.45 -27.91
N LEU A 614 3.13 0.20 -27.24
CA LEU A 614 1.81 0.69 -27.62
C LEU A 614 1.54 2.15 -27.21
N ASP A 615 2.18 2.67 -26.15
CA ASP A 615 1.98 4.07 -25.72
C ASP A 615 2.57 5.07 -26.74
N ASN A 616 3.57 4.66 -27.52
CA ASN A 616 4.16 5.48 -28.60
C ASN A 616 3.24 5.64 -29.82
N LYS A 617 2.29 4.72 -30.06
CA LYS A 617 1.34 4.85 -31.17
C LYS A 617 0.20 5.81 -30.84
N ASP A 618 -0.29 5.81 -29.60
CA ASP A 618 -1.38 6.70 -29.18
C ASP A 618 -0.91 8.17 -29.04
N GLN A 619 0.35 8.41 -28.66
CA GLN A 619 0.93 9.76 -28.70
C GLN A 619 1.17 10.28 -30.13
N GLN A 620 1.58 9.42 -31.08
CA GLN A 620 1.74 9.82 -32.48
C GLN A 620 0.40 10.05 -33.21
N LEU A 621 -0.69 9.41 -32.76
CA LEU A 621 -2.03 9.62 -33.31
C LEU A 621 -2.70 10.88 -32.73
N ASN A 622 -2.53 11.17 -31.44
CA ASN A 622 -3.06 12.41 -30.84
C ASN A 622 -2.28 13.67 -31.25
N GLY A 623 -0.96 13.57 -31.49
CA GLY A 623 -0.15 14.72 -31.96
C GLY A 623 -0.44 15.18 -33.39
N LYS A 624 -1.23 14.43 -34.17
CA LYS A 624 -1.61 14.80 -35.56
C LYS A 624 -3.00 15.43 -35.70
N MET A 625 -3.83 15.47 -34.65
CA MET A 625 -5.16 16.09 -34.73
C MET A 625 -5.23 17.55 -34.27
N ASP A 626 -4.22 18.08 -33.56
CA ASP A 626 -4.21 19.48 -33.10
C ASP A 626 -3.56 20.47 -34.09
N GLY A 627 -3.31 20.03 -35.34
CA GLY A 627 -2.54 20.78 -36.34
C GLY A 627 -3.28 21.27 -37.56
N LYS A 628 -4.62 21.32 -37.58
CA LYS A 628 -5.39 21.95 -38.69
C LYS A 628 -6.76 22.46 -38.24
N PHE A 629 -6.78 23.61 -37.56
CA PHE A 629 -7.84 24.62 -37.72
C PHE A 629 -7.25 25.98 -37.33
N SER A 630 -6.59 26.60 -38.32
CA SER A 630 -6.36 28.05 -38.41
C SER A 630 -7.35 28.62 -39.41
#